data_AF-A0AAV2DZD8-F1
#
_entry.id   AF-A0AAV2DZD8-F1
#
_cell.length_a   1.000
_cell.length_b   1.000
_cell.length_c   1.000
_cell.angle_alpha   90.00
_cell.angle_beta   90.00
_cell.angle_gamma   90.00
#
_symmetry.space_group_name_H-M   'P 1'
#
loop_
_entity.id
_entity.type
_entity.pdbx_description
1 polymer ?
#
loop_
_entity_poly.entity_id
_entity_poly.type
_entity_poly.pdbx_seq_one_letter_code
_entity_poly.pdbx_strand_id
1 'polypeptide(L)'
;MAKFSQVGITLFLLLVLAIALPLGVSGATPTTTTNLVGDIEEDGSVPSSVDFGDAEASYIEMPSDHDDDEPSELGVPVKSVVTKAFFNSILSKASPSCAGKKFYRRKDFLNATRSYPKFGHLVNATAAKREIAAFFAHVTRETGHLCYIEEIYKGKYCDLGRAKEWPCAAGKKYYGRGPLQLTWNYNYGLFGSEKKLKTLKNPEMVAKNRVLSWQASLWFWMKNVRPVLKKGFGATIKAINGGECNGGNPRAVAARVQYYKDYCKRFRIKPGCNLSC
;
A
#
# COMPACT_ATOMS: atom_id res chain seq x y z
N MET A 1 -29.99 -3.19 -12.24
CA MET A 1 -28.81 -3.20 -13.14
C MET A 1 -28.44 -1.75 -13.45
N ALA A 2 -27.38 -1.22 -12.83
CA ALA A 2 -26.98 0.16 -13.09
C ALA A 2 -26.06 0.19 -14.31
N LYS A 3 -26.54 0.80 -15.40
CA LYS A 3 -25.72 1.13 -16.58
C LYS A 3 -24.69 2.18 -16.15
N PHE A 4 -23.46 1.75 -15.87
CA PHE A 4 -22.33 2.68 -15.81
C PHE A 4 -22.13 3.25 -17.21
N SER A 5 -22.56 4.50 -17.41
CA SER A 5 -22.40 5.22 -18.67
C SER A 5 -20.91 5.33 -19.00
N GLN A 6 -20.58 4.97 -20.25
CA GLN A 6 -19.23 4.95 -20.82
C GLN A 6 -18.50 6.30 -20.70
N VAL A 7 -19.25 7.39 -20.51
CA VAL A 7 -18.78 8.77 -20.34
C VAL A 7 -18.04 9.00 -19.01
N GLY A 8 -18.32 8.21 -17.96
CA GLY A 8 -17.65 8.36 -16.66
C GLY A 8 -16.23 7.75 -16.59
N ILE A 9 -15.88 6.90 -17.56
CA ILE A 9 -14.54 6.29 -17.69
C ILE A 9 -13.61 7.22 -18.47
N THR A 10 -14.18 8.05 -19.35
CA THR A 10 -13.48 8.89 -20.34
C THR A 10 -12.63 10.01 -19.72
N LEU A 11 -13.04 10.58 -18.59
CA LEU A 11 -12.28 11.64 -17.89
C LEU A 11 -11.31 11.08 -16.83
N PHE A 12 -11.32 9.76 -16.61
CA PHE A 12 -10.76 9.16 -15.40
C PHE A 12 -9.28 8.76 -15.48
N LEU A 13 -8.71 8.75 -16.69
CA LEU A 13 -7.34 8.30 -16.94
C LEU A 13 -6.32 9.44 -17.07
N LEU A 14 -6.76 10.70 -16.97
CA LEU A 14 -5.91 11.87 -17.25
C LEU A 14 -5.02 12.33 -16.08
N LEU A 15 -5.07 11.71 -14.89
CA LEU A 15 -4.45 12.33 -13.73
C LEU A 15 -3.76 11.37 -12.75
N VAL A 16 -2.93 10.42 -13.20
CA VAL A 16 -1.93 9.84 -12.27
C VAL A 16 -0.76 10.83 -12.17
N LEU A 17 -0.94 11.89 -11.36
CA LEU A 17 0.07 12.92 -11.12
C LEU A 17 1.01 12.55 -9.97
N ALA A 18 2.28 12.90 -10.18
CA ALA A 18 3.44 12.61 -9.36
C ALA A 18 3.39 13.21 -7.94
N ILE A 19 3.64 12.39 -6.91
CA ILE A 19 4.46 12.82 -5.76
C ILE A 19 5.42 11.67 -5.41
N ALA A 20 6.63 11.71 -5.96
CA ALA A 20 7.78 11.09 -5.32
C ALA A 20 8.41 12.18 -4.46
N LEU A 21 8.19 12.14 -3.14
CA LEU A 21 8.96 12.94 -2.19
C LEU A 21 10.42 12.44 -2.21
N PRO A 22 11.43 13.32 -2.21
CA PRO A 22 12.81 12.89 -2.07
C PRO A 22 13.01 12.35 -0.65
N LEU A 23 13.49 11.10 -0.52
CA LEU A 23 14.06 10.62 0.72
C LEU A 23 15.40 11.36 0.92
N GLY A 24 15.38 12.37 1.79
CA GLY A 24 16.60 12.99 2.28
C GLY A 24 17.44 11.97 3.04
N VAL A 25 18.67 11.75 2.57
CA VAL A 25 19.71 11.06 3.31
C VAL A 25 20.23 12.05 4.35
N SER A 26 19.90 11.86 5.62
CA SER A 26 20.63 12.54 6.70
C SER A 26 21.76 11.63 7.14
N GLY A 27 22.99 12.05 6.84
CA GLY A 27 24.21 11.43 7.33
C GLY A 27 24.29 11.55 8.86
N ALA A 28 24.77 10.48 9.47
CA ALA A 28 25.24 10.48 10.85
C ALA A 28 26.61 11.16 10.93
N THR A 29 26.82 12.00 11.95
CA THR A 29 28.13 12.10 12.63
C THR A 29 27.90 12.27 14.14
N PRO A 30 28.81 11.77 14.98
CA PRO A 30 28.62 11.60 16.43
C PRO A 30 29.27 12.76 17.24
N THR A 31 29.48 12.54 18.55
CA THR A 31 30.16 13.36 19.58
C THR A 31 29.25 14.40 20.27
N THR A 32 29.20 14.61 21.59
CA THR A 32 30.15 14.33 22.70
C THR A 32 29.38 14.26 24.03
N THR A 33 29.80 13.36 24.91
CA THR A 33 29.47 13.26 26.33
C THR A 33 29.98 14.47 27.12
N THR A 34 29.15 15.04 28.00
CA THR A 34 29.65 15.79 29.17
C THR A 34 28.84 15.38 30.39
N ASN A 35 29.54 14.79 31.35
CA ASN A 35 29.12 14.61 32.73
C ASN A 35 29.21 15.97 33.43
N LEU A 36 28.21 16.30 34.25
CA LEU A 36 28.39 17.23 35.35
C LEU A 36 27.88 16.55 36.63
N VAL A 37 28.87 16.29 37.49
CA VAL A 37 28.75 15.95 38.90
C VAL A 37 28.37 17.23 39.65
N GLY A 38 27.51 17.11 40.65
CA GLY A 38 27.11 18.18 41.56
C GLY A 38 26.54 17.58 42.84
N ASP A 39 27.26 17.82 43.93
CA ASP A 39 27.23 17.12 45.22
C ASP A 39 26.00 17.41 46.13
N ILE A 40 25.66 16.37 46.90
CA ILE A 40 25.41 16.29 48.37
C ILE A 40 24.77 17.50 49.07
N GLU A 41 23.64 17.26 49.75
CA GLU A 41 23.43 17.65 51.15
C GLU A 41 22.41 16.72 51.84
N GLU A 42 22.88 16.03 52.89
CA GLU A 42 22.08 15.31 53.89
C GLU A 42 21.62 16.31 54.98
N ASP A 43 20.36 16.21 55.39
CA ASP A 43 19.95 16.54 56.76
C ASP A 43 18.93 15.49 57.20
N GLY A 44 19.22 14.88 58.34
CA GLY A 44 18.44 13.82 58.95
C GLY A 44 17.55 14.34 60.06
N SER A 45 16.40 13.70 60.23
CA SER A 45 15.72 13.68 61.52
C SER A 45 14.70 12.54 61.55
N VAL A 46 15.03 11.51 62.32
CA VAL A 46 14.12 10.43 62.74
C VAL A 46 13.50 10.85 64.08
N PRO A 47 12.21 10.58 64.29
CA PRO A 47 11.83 10.02 65.58
C PRO A 47 10.97 8.76 65.46
N SER A 48 11.04 8.05 66.58
CA SER A 48 10.69 6.67 66.88
C SER A 48 9.19 6.38 67.05
N SER A 49 8.85 5.13 66.71
CA SER A 49 7.98 4.18 67.44
C SER A 49 6.50 4.53 67.67
N VAL A 50 5.61 3.79 66.99
CA VAL A 50 4.33 3.18 67.46
C VAL A 50 3.71 2.44 66.27
N ASP A 51 2.98 1.34 66.34
CA ASP A 51 2.78 0.20 67.25
C ASP A 51 2.09 -0.84 66.34
N PHE A 52 2.35 -2.13 66.55
CA PHE A 52 1.84 -3.22 65.71
C PHE A 52 0.33 -3.41 65.92
N GLY A 53 -0.45 -3.30 64.85
CA GLY A 53 -1.86 -3.69 64.81
C GLY A 53 -2.08 -4.67 63.68
N ASP A 54 -2.21 -5.95 64.04
CA ASP A 54 -2.55 -7.04 63.13
C ASP A 54 -3.96 -6.84 62.56
N ALA A 55 -4.06 -6.80 61.23
CA ALA A 55 -5.32 -6.95 60.51
C ALA A 55 -5.11 -7.97 59.40
N GLU A 56 -5.89 -9.05 59.50
CA GLU A 56 -5.84 -10.21 58.62
C GLU A 56 -5.92 -9.84 57.13
N ALA A 57 -4.89 -10.22 56.38
CA ALA A 57 -4.93 -10.24 54.93
C ALA A 57 -5.66 -11.52 54.48
N SER A 58 -6.91 -11.37 54.05
CA SER A 58 -7.58 -12.40 53.27
C SER A 58 -6.85 -12.56 51.93
N TYR A 59 -6.09 -13.64 51.79
CA TYR A 59 -5.48 -14.07 50.54
C TYR A 59 -6.59 -14.40 49.53
N ILE A 60 -6.83 -13.51 48.57
CA ILE A 60 -7.44 -13.89 47.30
C ILE A 60 -6.30 -14.45 46.45
N GLU A 61 -6.33 -15.75 46.16
CA GLU A 61 -5.50 -16.34 45.12
C GLU A 61 -5.81 -15.64 43.80
N MET A 62 -4.89 -14.80 43.33
CA MET A 62 -4.87 -14.37 41.95
C MET A 62 -4.44 -15.58 41.11
N PRO A 63 -5.21 -16.01 40.09
CA PRO A 63 -4.77 -17.06 39.20
C PRO A 63 -3.46 -16.64 38.55
N SER A 64 -2.46 -17.50 38.74
CA SER A 64 -1.12 -17.39 38.20
C SER A 64 -1.13 -17.24 36.69
N ASP A 65 -0.33 -16.29 36.24
CA ASP A 65 0.23 -16.10 34.91
C ASP A 65 0.45 -17.42 34.14
N HIS A 66 -0.51 -17.75 33.29
CA HIS A 66 -0.22 -18.40 32.02
C HIS A 66 -0.60 -17.40 30.94
N ASP A 67 0.30 -16.44 30.74
CA ASP A 67 0.55 -15.88 29.42
C ASP A 67 0.99 -17.06 28.54
N ASP A 68 0.01 -17.76 27.99
CA ASP A 68 0.20 -18.54 26.79
C ASP A 68 0.78 -17.58 25.76
N ASP A 69 2.09 -17.73 25.54
CA ASP A 69 2.88 -17.14 24.49
C ASP A 69 2.27 -17.60 23.14
N GLU A 70 1.11 -17.04 22.77
CA GLU A 70 0.48 -17.27 21.47
C GLU A 70 1.46 -16.71 20.44
N PRO A 71 2.07 -17.57 19.59
CA PRO A 71 3.08 -17.10 18.66
C PRO A 71 2.43 -16.03 17.78
N SER A 72 2.89 -14.78 17.91
CA SER A 72 2.35 -13.67 17.14
C SER A 72 2.41 -14.02 15.64
N GLU A 73 1.28 -14.43 15.06
CA GLU A 73 1.22 -14.82 13.65
C GLU A 73 1.42 -13.56 12.80
N LEU A 74 2.67 -13.33 12.39
CA LEU A 74 3.06 -12.26 11.48
C LEU A 74 2.35 -12.41 10.13
N GLY A 75 1.25 -11.69 9.98
CA GLY A 75 0.51 -11.54 8.74
C GLY A 75 -0.36 -12.74 8.37
N VAL A 76 -0.60 -12.91 7.07
CA VAL A 76 -1.35 -14.06 6.52
C VAL A 76 -0.75 -14.42 5.16
N PRO A 77 -0.72 -15.71 4.77
CA PRO A 77 -0.29 -16.07 3.43
C PRO A 77 -1.16 -15.38 2.37
N VAL A 78 -0.56 -14.56 1.49
CA VAL A 78 -1.32 -13.80 0.47
C VAL A 78 -2.24 -14.71 -0.37
N LYS A 79 -1.80 -15.96 -0.62
CA LYS A 79 -2.57 -16.99 -1.33
C LYS A 79 -3.88 -17.37 -0.62
N SER A 80 -3.93 -17.34 0.72
CA SER A 80 -5.12 -17.70 1.50
C SER A 80 -6.15 -16.57 1.50
N VAL A 81 -5.71 -15.31 1.49
CA VAL A 81 -6.60 -14.14 1.41
C VAL A 81 -7.09 -13.92 -0.02
N VAL A 82 -6.17 -13.86 -0.98
CA VAL A 82 -6.49 -13.69 -2.40
C VAL A 82 -6.83 -15.06 -2.94
N THR A 83 -8.04 -15.55 -2.67
CA THR A 83 -8.55 -16.82 -3.19
C THR A 83 -8.88 -16.72 -4.68
N LYS A 84 -9.09 -17.87 -5.36
CA LYS A 84 -9.61 -17.88 -6.74
C LYS A 84 -10.97 -17.17 -6.80
N ALA A 85 -11.85 -17.45 -5.84
CA ALA A 85 -13.17 -16.83 -5.74
C ALA A 85 -13.09 -15.31 -5.61
N PHE A 86 -12.26 -14.80 -4.70
CA PHE A 86 -12.05 -13.36 -4.56
C PHE A 86 -11.53 -12.72 -5.85
N PHE A 87 -10.45 -13.24 -6.42
CA PHE A 87 -9.87 -12.67 -7.64
C PHE A 87 -10.87 -12.70 -8.82
N ASN A 88 -11.55 -13.82 -9.03
CA ASN A 88 -12.53 -13.97 -10.11
C ASN A 88 -13.75 -13.09 -9.90
N SER A 89 -14.11 -12.76 -8.65
CA SER A 89 -15.25 -11.87 -8.38
C SER A 89 -15.00 -10.42 -8.78
N ILE A 90 -13.75 -9.98 -8.86
CA ILE A 90 -13.37 -8.68 -9.43
C ILE A 90 -13.51 -8.80 -10.94
N LEU A 91 -12.81 -9.78 -11.53
CA LEU A 91 -12.74 -9.97 -12.97
C LEU A 91 -14.13 -10.23 -13.60
N SER A 92 -15.06 -10.87 -12.89
CA SER A 92 -16.41 -11.14 -13.38
C SER A 92 -17.23 -9.87 -13.62
N LYS A 93 -16.90 -8.75 -12.98
CA LYS A 93 -17.55 -7.45 -13.18
C LYS A 93 -17.12 -6.75 -14.47
N ALA A 94 -15.96 -7.09 -15.02
CA ALA A 94 -15.53 -6.58 -16.32
C ALA A 94 -16.36 -7.20 -17.46
N SER A 95 -16.59 -6.42 -18.52
CA SER A 95 -17.21 -6.90 -19.76
C SER A 95 -16.49 -8.13 -20.32
N PRO A 96 -17.20 -9.10 -20.94
CA PRO A 96 -16.56 -10.22 -21.64
C PRO A 96 -15.53 -9.80 -22.69
N SER A 97 -15.71 -8.64 -23.32
CA SER A 97 -14.80 -8.10 -24.35
C SER A 97 -13.52 -7.46 -23.80
N CYS A 98 -13.42 -7.25 -22.48
CA CYS A 98 -12.26 -6.61 -21.88
C CYS A 98 -10.98 -7.43 -22.10
N ALA A 99 -9.94 -6.79 -22.63
CA ALA A 99 -8.62 -7.42 -22.85
C ALA A 99 -8.06 -8.08 -21.58
N GLY A 100 -8.29 -7.45 -20.42
CA GLY A 100 -7.87 -7.95 -19.12
C GLY A 100 -8.42 -9.32 -18.74
N LYS A 101 -9.58 -9.76 -19.30
CA LYS A 101 -10.13 -11.12 -19.12
C LYS A 101 -9.16 -12.21 -19.55
N LYS A 102 -8.40 -11.97 -20.62
CA LYS A 102 -7.41 -12.92 -21.17
C LYS A 102 -6.01 -12.70 -20.58
N PHE A 103 -5.80 -11.59 -19.89
CA PHE A 103 -4.48 -11.18 -19.40
C PHE A 103 -4.29 -11.43 -17.91
N TYR A 104 -5.16 -10.92 -17.05
CA TYR A 104 -4.97 -10.98 -15.60
C TYR A 104 -5.35 -12.35 -15.04
N ARG A 105 -4.36 -13.03 -14.44
CA ARG A 105 -4.57 -14.32 -13.77
C ARG A 105 -4.05 -14.24 -12.35
N ARG A 106 -4.81 -14.82 -11.42
CA ARG A 106 -4.42 -14.95 -10.00
C ARG A 106 -3.03 -15.57 -9.83
N LYS A 107 -2.70 -16.61 -10.61
CA LYS A 107 -1.40 -17.29 -10.52
C LYS A 107 -0.23 -16.34 -10.83
N ASP A 108 -0.43 -15.40 -11.75
CA ASP A 108 0.62 -14.46 -12.17
C ASP A 108 0.80 -13.37 -11.11
N PHE A 109 -0.28 -12.96 -10.44
CA PHE A 109 -0.21 -12.11 -9.24
C PHE A 109 0.56 -12.82 -8.11
N LEU A 110 0.23 -14.08 -7.78
CA LEU A 110 0.93 -14.83 -6.73
C LEU A 110 2.40 -15.12 -7.06
N ASN A 111 2.74 -15.23 -8.35
CA ASN A 111 4.13 -15.33 -8.77
C ASN A 111 4.87 -14.00 -8.58
N ALA A 112 4.20 -12.87 -8.86
CA ALA A 112 4.78 -11.55 -8.67
C ALA A 112 5.05 -11.22 -7.19
N THR A 113 4.19 -11.67 -6.25
CA THR A 113 4.39 -11.43 -4.81
C THR A 113 5.66 -12.06 -4.26
N ARG A 114 6.22 -13.08 -4.93
CA ARG A 114 7.53 -13.67 -4.55
C ARG A 114 8.67 -12.66 -4.61
N SER A 115 8.56 -11.62 -5.43
CA SER A 115 9.55 -10.51 -5.49
C SER A 115 9.33 -9.44 -4.42
N TYR A 116 8.22 -9.51 -3.67
CA TYR A 116 7.83 -8.52 -2.66
C TYR A 116 7.34 -9.23 -1.39
N PRO A 117 8.21 -9.99 -0.70
CA PRO A 117 7.81 -10.87 0.40
C PRO A 117 7.21 -10.12 1.60
N LYS A 118 7.43 -8.81 1.71
CA LYS A 118 6.80 -7.99 2.75
C LYS A 118 5.31 -7.69 2.46
N PHE A 119 4.87 -7.74 1.20
CA PHE A 119 3.47 -7.45 0.82
C PHE A 119 2.51 -8.46 1.47
N GLY A 120 1.49 -7.99 2.21
CA GLY A 120 0.57 -8.84 2.96
C GLY A 120 1.17 -9.48 4.21
N HIS A 121 2.38 -9.09 4.58
CA HIS A 121 3.04 -9.47 5.83
C HIS A 121 3.22 -8.20 6.68
N LEU A 122 2.31 -8.01 7.63
CA LEU A 122 2.26 -6.90 8.57
C LEU A 122 2.13 -7.45 9.99
N VAL A 123 2.10 -6.56 10.98
CA VAL A 123 2.11 -6.88 12.42
C VAL A 123 1.02 -7.86 12.87
N ASN A 124 -0.08 -8.02 12.13
CA ASN A 124 -1.08 -9.05 12.36
C ASN A 124 -1.91 -9.34 11.10
N ALA A 125 -2.69 -10.43 11.16
CA ALA A 125 -3.58 -10.87 10.09
C ALA A 125 -4.58 -9.79 9.61
N THR A 126 -5.14 -8.99 10.51
CA THR A 126 -6.10 -7.93 10.15
C THR A 126 -5.42 -6.82 9.35
N ALA A 127 -4.24 -6.36 9.78
CA ALA A 127 -3.47 -5.35 9.07
C ALA A 127 -3.05 -5.85 7.68
N ALA A 128 -2.57 -7.10 7.58
CA ALA A 128 -2.24 -7.75 6.33
C ALA A 128 -3.43 -7.83 5.36
N LYS A 129 -4.61 -8.27 5.84
CA LYS A 129 -5.83 -8.31 5.01
C LYS A 129 -6.29 -6.90 4.60
N ARG A 130 -6.11 -5.87 5.45
CA ARG A 130 -6.40 -4.47 5.08
C ARG A 130 -5.46 -3.98 3.97
N GLU A 131 -4.18 -4.30 4.02
CA GLU A 131 -3.25 -3.97 2.93
C GLU A 131 -3.69 -4.60 1.61
N ILE A 132 -4.00 -5.90 1.63
CA ILE A 132 -4.44 -6.63 0.43
C ILE A 132 -5.75 -6.05 -0.10
N ALA A 133 -6.72 -5.74 0.77
CA ALA A 133 -7.98 -5.11 0.38
C ALA A 133 -7.74 -3.72 -0.25
N ALA A 134 -6.87 -2.90 0.33
CA ALA A 134 -6.55 -1.58 -0.17
C ALA A 134 -5.90 -1.66 -1.56
N PHE A 135 -4.88 -2.50 -1.72
CA PHE A 135 -4.21 -2.73 -3.00
C PHE A 135 -5.22 -3.12 -4.10
N PHE A 136 -6.08 -4.11 -3.84
CA PHE A 136 -7.07 -4.53 -4.84
C PHE A 136 -8.16 -3.50 -5.09
N ALA A 137 -8.53 -2.68 -4.10
CA ALA A 137 -9.49 -1.59 -4.28
C ALA A 137 -8.97 -0.55 -5.28
N HIS A 138 -7.70 -0.18 -5.14
CA HIS A 138 -7.04 0.70 -6.11
C HIS A 138 -6.92 0.03 -7.48
N VAL A 139 -6.45 -1.22 -7.55
CA VAL A 139 -6.37 -1.96 -8.82
C VAL A 139 -7.72 -2.00 -9.53
N THR A 140 -8.80 -2.24 -8.79
CA THR A 140 -10.16 -2.27 -9.34
C THR A 140 -10.54 -0.92 -9.94
N ARG A 141 -10.19 0.18 -9.27
CA ARG A 141 -10.42 1.54 -9.76
C ARG A 141 -9.59 1.82 -11.02
N GLU A 142 -8.29 1.58 -10.99
CA GLU A 142 -7.38 1.93 -12.09
C GLU A 142 -7.67 1.15 -13.38
N THR A 143 -8.10 -0.10 -13.25
CA THR A 143 -8.25 -0.99 -14.41
C THR A 143 -9.70 -1.20 -14.84
N GLY A 144 -10.67 -0.61 -14.13
CA GLY A 144 -12.08 -0.90 -14.35
C GLY A 144 -12.40 -2.38 -14.13
N HIS A 145 -12.11 -2.90 -12.93
CA HIS A 145 -12.28 -4.31 -12.55
C HIS A 145 -11.42 -5.29 -13.36
N LEU A 146 -10.13 -4.97 -13.53
CA LEU A 146 -9.18 -5.75 -14.34
C LEU A 146 -9.61 -5.84 -15.82
N CYS A 147 -10.25 -4.79 -16.34
CA CYS A 147 -10.63 -4.70 -17.75
C CYS A 147 -9.46 -4.21 -18.62
N TYR A 148 -8.84 -3.11 -18.22
CA TYR A 148 -7.80 -2.41 -18.99
C TYR A 148 -6.41 -2.80 -18.53
N ILE A 149 -5.53 -3.06 -19.51
CA ILE A 149 -4.10 -3.33 -19.28
C ILE A 149 -3.29 -2.05 -19.48
N GLU A 150 -3.67 -1.25 -20.46
CA GLU A 150 -3.05 0.01 -20.82
C GLU A 150 -4.08 1.13 -20.66
N GLU A 151 -3.60 2.32 -20.35
CA GLU A 151 -4.37 3.55 -20.40
C GLU A 151 -5.03 3.73 -21.76
N ILE A 152 -6.29 4.19 -21.75
CA ILE A 152 -7.09 4.41 -22.96
C ILE A 152 -6.49 5.56 -23.78
N TYR A 153 -6.17 6.68 -23.13
CA TYR A 153 -5.62 7.88 -23.76
C TYR A 153 -4.09 7.91 -23.63
N LYS A 154 -3.41 7.26 -24.58
CA LYS A 154 -1.96 6.99 -24.52
C LYS A 154 -1.06 8.21 -24.70
N GLY A 155 -0.97 9.04 -23.66
CA GLY A 155 -0.10 10.21 -23.56
C GLY A 155 1.40 9.87 -23.55
N LYS A 156 2.27 10.88 -23.72
CA LYS A 156 3.73 10.68 -23.74
C LYS A 156 4.29 10.39 -22.35
N TYR A 157 3.79 11.11 -21.32
CA TYR A 157 4.22 11.02 -19.92
C TYR A 157 5.75 11.04 -19.76
N CYS A 158 6.37 12.05 -20.38
CA CYS A 158 7.80 12.29 -20.32
C CYS A 158 8.02 13.58 -19.54
N ASP A 159 8.47 13.44 -18.30
CA ASP A 159 8.91 14.56 -17.47
C ASP A 159 10.36 14.91 -17.85
N LEU A 160 10.51 16.05 -18.52
CA LEU A 160 11.81 16.56 -18.95
C LEU A 160 12.68 17.02 -17.77
N GLY A 161 12.07 17.43 -16.65
CA GLY A 161 12.80 17.81 -15.43
C GLY A 161 13.51 16.62 -14.78
N ARG A 162 13.03 15.40 -15.02
CA ARG A 162 13.68 14.15 -14.57
C ARG A 162 14.41 13.39 -15.68
N ALA A 163 14.48 13.93 -16.89
CA ALA A 163 15.07 13.24 -18.04
C ALA A 163 16.59 13.08 -17.94
N LYS A 164 17.28 13.86 -17.09
CA LYS A 164 18.73 13.68 -16.83
C LYS A 164 19.03 12.30 -16.24
N GLU A 165 18.23 11.86 -15.28
CA GLU A 165 18.38 10.55 -14.63
C GLU A 165 17.57 9.46 -15.35
N TRP A 166 16.39 9.82 -15.84
CA TRP A 166 15.44 8.89 -16.45
C TRP A 166 15.06 9.34 -17.85
N PRO A 167 15.97 9.22 -18.83
CA PRO A 167 15.79 9.77 -20.16
C PRO A 167 14.61 9.12 -20.89
N CYS A 168 13.84 9.96 -21.57
CA CYS A 168 12.74 9.49 -22.42
C CYS A 168 13.31 8.97 -23.74
N ALA A 169 13.13 7.67 -24.00
CA ALA A 169 13.57 7.06 -25.25
C ALA A 169 12.74 7.57 -26.44
N ALA A 170 13.40 7.79 -27.57
CA ALA A 170 12.74 8.22 -28.81
C ALA A 170 11.62 7.25 -29.21
N GLY A 171 10.47 7.80 -29.61
CA GLY A 171 9.28 7.03 -30.00
C GLY A 171 8.57 6.28 -28.87
N LYS A 172 9.09 6.33 -27.62
CA LYS A 172 8.47 5.65 -26.48
C LYS A 172 7.56 6.58 -25.69
N LYS A 173 6.56 5.97 -25.06
CA LYS A 173 5.55 6.63 -24.23
C LYS A 173 5.37 5.88 -22.91
N TYR A 174 5.25 6.63 -21.83
CA TYR A 174 5.20 6.13 -20.47
C TYR A 174 3.81 6.28 -19.83
N TYR A 175 2.76 6.13 -20.64
CA TYR A 175 1.37 6.05 -20.17
C TYR A 175 1.14 4.86 -19.23
N GLY A 176 0.00 4.88 -18.55
CA GLY A 176 -0.40 3.89 -17.57
C GLY A 176 -0.40 2.46 -18.12
N ARG A 177 0.32 1.56 -17.45
CA ARG A 177 0.27 0.12 -17.73
C ARG A 177 0.17 -0.71 -16.45
N GLY A 178 -0.60 -1.79 -16.55
CA GLY A 178 -0.76 -2.78 -15.49
C GLY A 178 -1.75 -2.38 -14.38
N PRO A 179 -1.84 -3.22 -13.33
CA PRO A 179 -2.85 -3.12 -12.27
C PRO A 179 -2.95 -1.78 -11.55
N LEU A 180 -1.83 -1.09 -11.29
CA LEU A 180 -1.79 0.26 -10.72
C LEU A 180 -1.36 1.33 -11.73
N GLN A 181 -1.49 1.06 -13.03
CA GLN A 181 -1.22 2.01 -14.12
C GLN A 181 0.12 2.74 -13.95
N LEU A 182 1.24 2.01 -13.93
CA LEU A 182 2.58 2.59 -13.84
C LEU A 182 2.77 3.63 -14.96
N THR A 183 3.05 4.88 -14.57
CA THR A 183 3.05 6.05 -15.45
C THR A 183 4.30 6.90 -15.20
N TRP A 184 4.77 7.63 -16.22
CA TRP A 184 5.95 8.50 -16.25
C TRP A 184 7.32 7.82 -16.39
N ASN A 185 8.20 8.44 -17.19
CA ASN A 185 9.58 8.00 -17.44
C ASN A 185 10.34 7.64 -16.17
N TYR A 186 10.28 8.48 -15.12
CA TYR A 186 11.02 8.24 -13.88
C TYR A 186 10.55 6.99 -13.13
N ASN A 187 9.26 6.69 -13.13
CA ASN A 187 8.74 5.47 -12.50
C ASN A 187 9.13 4.22 -13.29
N TYR A 188 9.02 4.27 -14.63
CA TYR A 188 9.51 3.18 -15.48
C TYR A 188 11.00 2.98 -15.27
N GLY A 189 11.79 4.05 -15.23
CA GLY A 189 13.22 4.04 -15.01
C GLY A 189 13.63 3.42 -13.68
N LEU A 190 13.07 3.91 -12.57
CA LEU A 190 13.34 3.39 -11.22
C LEU A 190 12.98 1.89 -11.12
N PHE A 191 11.77 1.52 -11.55
CA PHE A 191 11.34 0.12 -11.56
C PHE A 191 12.26 -0.76 -12.42
N GLY A 192 12.63 -0.27 -13.61
CA GLY A 192 13.54 -0.96 -14.50
C GLY A 192 14.91 -1.17 -13.89
N SER A 193 15.48 -0.13 -13.29
CA SER A 193 16.77 -0.19 -12.61
C SER A 193 16.80 -1.25 -11.51
N GLU A 194 15.81 -1.24 -10.60
CA GLU A 194 15.72 -2.22 -9.50
C GLU A 194 15.53 -3.67 -10.00
N LYS A 195 14.83 -3.84 -11.13
CA LYS A 195 14.60 -5.17 -11.74
C LYS A 195 15.67 -5.56 -12.76
N LYS A 196 16.66 -4.70 -13.03
CA LYS A 196 17.66 -4.87 -14.09
C LYS A 196 17.03 -5.05 -15.49
N LEU A 197 15.97 -4.29 -15.77
CA LEU A 197 15.20 -4.29 -17.02
C LEU A 197 15.31 -2.95 -17.74
N LYS A 198 15.39 -2.99 -19.07
CA LYS A 198 15.45 -1.80 -19.93
C LYS A 198 14.05 -1.20 -20.18
N THR A 199 13.29 -0.93 -19.14
CA THR A 199 11.90 -0.41 -19.20
C THR A 199 11.78 0.97 -19.83
N LEU A 200 12.81 1.83 -19.74
CA LEU A 200 12.81 3.11 -20.47
C LEU A 200 12.80 2.93 -21.97
N LYS A 201 13.52 1.91 -22.48
CA LYS A 201 13.58 1.56 -23.90
C LYS A 201 12.42 0.65 -24.32
N ASN A 202 11.83 -0.12 -23.41
CA ASN A 202 10.78 -1.09 -23.71
C ASN A 202 9.60 -1.00 -22.72
N PRO A 203 8.95 0.17 -22.54
CA PRO A 203 7.91 0.33 -21.52
C PRO A 203 6.68 -0.58 -21.75
N GLU A 204 6.41 -0.97 -23.00
CA GLU A 204 5.36 -1.91 -23.38
C GLU A 204 5.48 -3.30 -22.72
N MET A 205 6.67 -3.67 -22.22
CA MET A 205 6.87 -4.96 -21.56
C MET A 205 5.97 -5.13 -20.32
N VAL A 206 5.63 -4.02 -19.65
CA VAL A 206 4.72 -4.00 -18.48
C VAL A 206 3.28 -4.38 -18.86
N ALA A 207 2.88 -4.17 -20.12
CA ALA A 207 1.56 -4.57 -20.65
C ALA A 207 1.58 -5.93 -21.36
N LYS A 208 2.75 -6.46 -21.71
CA LYS A 208 2.88 -7.74 -22.43
C LYS A 208 3.14 -8.92 -21.50
N ASN A 209 3.94 -8.73 -20.45
CA ASN A 209 4.27 -9.79 -19.50
C ASN A 209 3.38 -9.72 -18.26
N ARG A 210 2.54 -10.74 -18.06
CA ARG A 210 1.54 -10.81 -16.98
C ARG A 210 2.16 -10.70 -15.58
N VAL A 211 3.27 -11.40 -15.33
CA VAL A 211 3.94 -11.37 -14.01
C VAL A 211 4.61 -10.02 -13.81
N LEU A 212 5.29 -9.50 -14.83
CA LEU A 212 5.95 -8.20 -14.75
C LEU A 212 4.97 -7.05 -14.52
N SER A 213 3.77 -7.14 -15.11
CA SER A 213 2.68 -6.19 -14.89
C SER A 213 2.31 -6.08 -13.41
N TRP A 214 2.15 -7.23 -12.74
CA TRP A 214 1.92 -7.27 -11.30
C TRP A 214 3.14 -6.83 -10.50
N GLN A 215 4.36 -7.19 -10.91
CA GLN A 215 5.59 -6.74 -10.23
C GLN A 215 5.73 -5.22 -10.28
N ALA A 216 5.43 -4.57 -11.39
CA ALA A 216 5.43 -3.12 -11.51
C ALA A 216 4.46 -2.45 -10.53
N SER A 217 3.26 -3.03 -10.39
CA SER A 217 2.24 -2.51 -9.47
C SER A 217 2.60 -2.75 -8.00
N LEU A 218 3.13 -3.94 -7.67
CA LEU A 218 3.62 -4.24 -6.33
C LEU A 218 4.83 -3.38 -5.97
N TRP A 219 5.76 -3.15 -6.90
CA TRP A 219 6.87 -2.22 -6.71
C TRP A 219 6.36 -0.83 -6.34
N PHE A 220 5.43 -0.28 -7.13
CA PHE A 220 4.88 1.05 -6.87
C PHE A 220 4.18 1.10 -5.51
N TRP A 221 3.37 0.08 -5.20
CA TRP A 221 2.71 -0.04 -3.90
C TRP A 221 3.71 -0.02 -2.75
N MET A 222 4.71 -0.90 -2.79
CA MET A 222 5.68 -1.04 -1.71
C MET A 222 6.53 0.21 -1.51
N LYS A 223 6.84 0.95 -2.58
CA LYS A 223 7.68 2.15 -2.53
C LYS A 223 6.91 3.42 -2.15
N ASN A 224 5.71 3.60 -2.69
CA ASN A 224 5.00 4.89 -2.61
C ASN A 224 3.73 4.85 -1.75
N VAL A 225 3.07 3.69 -1.63
CA VAL A 225 1.74 3.60 -1.01
C VAL A 225 1.78 2.95 0.38
N ARG A 226 2.48 1.82 0.52
CA ARG A 226 2.63 1.11 1.79
C ARG A 226 3.17 1.98 2.93
N PRO A 227 4.15 2.89 2.72
CA PRO A 227 4.65 3.75 3.81
C PRO A 227 3.57 4.61 4.49
N VAL A 228 2.50 4.96 3.77
CA VAL A 228 1.39 5.77 4.30
C VAL A 228 0.18 4.94 4.73
N LEU A 229 0.20 3.61 4.56
CA LEU A 229 -0.93 2.74 4.88
C LEU A 229 -1.41 2.89 6.34
N LYS A 230 -0.48 3.10 7.29
CA LYS A 230 -0.80 3.31 8.71
C LYS A 230 -1.63 4.58 8.98
N LYS A 231 -1.68 5.52 8.04
CA LYS A 231 -2.48 6.75 8.13
C LYS A 231 -3.94 6.54 7.70
N GLY A 232 -4.26 5.37 7.12
CA GLY A 232 -5.60 5.01 6.64
C GLY A 232 -5.71 4.95 5.12
N PHE A 233 -6.84 4.43 4.63
CA PHE A 233 -7.06 4.22 3.19
C PHE A 233 -7.12 5.53 2.39
N GLY A 234 -7.59 6.63 2.99
CA GLY A 234 -7.56 7.95 2.36
C GLY A 234 -6.14 8.41 2.01
N ALA A 235 -5.17 8.10 2.88
CA ALA A 235 -3.77 8.41 2.61
C ALA A 235 -3.22 7.58 1.43
N THR A 236 -3.70 6.34 1.23
CA THR A 236 -3.30 5.52 0.07
C THR A 236 -3.92 6.03 -1.23
N ILE A 237 -5.14 6.60 -1.19
CA ILE A 237 -5.72 7.34 -2.32
C ILE A 237 -4.83 8.52 -2.69
N LYS A 238 -4.45 9.35 -1.71
CA LYS A 238 -3.58 10.51 -1.94
C LYS A 238 -2.21 10.13 -2.50
N ALA A 239 -1.64 9.01 -2.06
CA ALA A 239 -0.35 8.51 -2.57
C ALA A 239 -0.42 7.98 -4.01
N ILE A 240 -1.59 7.51 -4.46
CA ILE A 240 -1.78 7.02 -5.82
C ILE A 240 -2.16 8.17 -6.76
N ASN A 241 -3.09 9.02 -6.32
CA ASN A 241 -3.55 10.17 -7.07
C ASN A 241 -4.02 11.28 -6.12
N GLY A 242 -3.09 12.14 -5.71
CA GLY A 242 -3.37 13.25 -4.82
C GLY A 242 -4.39 14.26 -5.37
N GLY A 243 -4.54 14.35 -6.69
CA GLY A 243 -5.49 15.25 -7.34
C GLY A 243 -6.96 14.84 -7.19
N GLU A 244 -7.25 13.61 -6.73
CA GLU A 244 -8.63 13.20 -6.42
C GLU A 244 -9.12 13.73 -5.07
N CYS A 245 -8.19 14.00 -4.14
CA CYS A 245 -8.49 14.40 -2.77
C CYS A 245 -8.92 15.87 -2.67
N ASN A 246 -9.38 16.28 -1.49
CA ASN A 246 -9.77 17.67 -1.16
C ASN A 246 -10.82 18.25 -2.14
N GLY A 247 -11.76 17.41 -2.58
CA GLY A 247 -12.80 17.81 -3.52
C GLY A 247 -12.40 17.77 -5.00
N GLY A 248 -11.17 17.37 -5.35
CA GLY A 248 -10.72 17.31 -6.75
C GLY A 248 -11.49 16.29 -7.59
N ASN A 249 -11.78 15.11 -7.04
CA ASN A 249 -12.69 14.15 -7.67
C ASN A 249 -13.45 13.29 -6.63
N PRO A 250 -14.53 13.81 -6.02
CA PRO A 250 -15.24 13.10 -4.96
C PRO A 250 -15.81 11.75 -5.39
N ARG A 251 -16.25 11.64 -6.66
CA ARG A 251 -16.77 10.38 -7.21
C ARG A 251 -15.71 9.29 -7.30
N ALA A 252 -14.47 9.67 -7.60
CA ALA A 252 -13.34 8.77 -7.65
C ALA A 252 -12.99 8.19 -6.28
N VAL A 253 -12.82 9.09 -5.32
CA VAL A 253 -12.54 8.76 -3.93
C VAL A 253 -13.64 7.85 -3.40
N ALA A 254 -14.90 8.23 -3.57
CA ALA A 254 -16.04 7.42 -3.15
C ALA A 254 -16.02 6.01 -3.75
N ALA A 255 -15.70 5.88 -5.04
CA ALA A 255 -15.59 4.57 -5.68
C ALA A 255 -14.46 3.70 -5.09
N ARG A 256 -13.28 4.28 -4.84
CA ARG A 256 -12.16 3.57 -4.18
C ARG A 256 -12.56 3.10 -2.79
N VAL A 257 -13.19 3.98 -2.01
CA VAL A 257 -13.68 3.68 -0.66
C VAL A 257 -14.71 2.56 -0.69
N GLN A 258 -15.62 2.56 -1.66
CA GLN A 258 -16.61 1.50 -1.80
C GLN A 258 -15.95 0.14 -2.09
N TYR A 259 -15.03 0.06 -3.05
CA TYR A 259 -14.29 -1.18 -3.31
C TYR A 259 -13.52 -1.67 -2.08
N TYR A 260 -12.89 -0.76 -1.35
CA TYR A 260 -12.16 -1.09 -0.14
C TYR A 260 -13.07 -1.68 0.94
N LYS A 261 -14.21 -1.03 1.23
CA LYS A 261 -15.21 -1.53 2.18
C LYS A 261 -15.74 -2.90 1.77
N ASP A 262 -16.04 -3.09 0.48
CA ASP A 262 -16.52 -4.36 -0.05
C ASP A 262 -15.49 -5.49 0.13
N TYR A 263 -14.22 -5.21 -0.10
CA TYR A 263 -13.14 -6.20 0.04
C TYR A 263 -12.82 -6.49 1.50
N CYS A 264 -12.83 -5.49 2.38
CA CYS A 264 -12.77 -5.71 3.83
C CYS A 264 -13.91 -6.60 4.32
N LYS A 265 -15.15 -6.36 3.87
CA LYS A 265 -16.31 -7.20 4.21
C LYS A 265 -16.10 -8.65 3.77
N ARG A 266 -15.61 -8.88 2.55
CA ARG A 266 -15.31 -10.23 2.04
C ARG A 266 -14.20 -10.94 2.80
N PHE A 267 -13.24 -10.18 3.34
CA PHE A 267 -12.17 -10.70 4.20
C PHE A 267 -12.57 -10.80 5.67
N ARG A 268 -13.83 -10.45 6.00
CA ARG A 268 -14.39 -10.46 7.36
C ARG A 268 -13.58 -9.61 8.33
N ILE A 269 -13.18 -8.42 7.89
CA ILE A 269 -12.47 -7.42 8.71
C ILE A 269 -13.16 -6.06 8.65
N LYS A 270 -12.98 -5.26 9.70
CA LYS A 270 -13.37 -3.84 9.67
C LYS A 270 -12.35 -3.03 8.84
N PRO A 271 -12.80 -2.04 8.03
CA PRO A 271 -11.90 -1.22 7.18
C PRO A 271 -11.00 -0.27 7.97
N GLY A 272 -11.31 0.00 9.25
CA GLY A 272 -10.59 0.99 10.05
C GLY A 272 -11.10 2.42 9.77
N CYS A 273 -10.32 3.40 10.20
CA CYS A 273 -10.64 4.83 10.11
C CYS A 273 -9.95 5.51 8.92
N ASN A 274 -10.22 6.81 8.70
CA ASN A 274 -9.57 7.65 7.69
C ASN A 274 -9.67 7.07 6.28
N LEU A 275 -10.90 6.72 5.87
CA LEU A 275 -11.13 6.05 4.60
C LEU A 275 -11.10 6.99 3.40
N SER A 276 -11.48 8.25 3.59
CA SER A 276 -11.51 9.25 2.53
C SER A 276 -10.32 10.20 2.61
N CYS A 277 -10.05 10.82 1.48
CA CYS A 277 -9.48 12.14 1.35
C CYS A 277 -10.45 12.97 0.47
#